data_AF-M7BQQ3-F1
#
_entry.id   AF-M7BQQ3-F1
#
_cell.length_a   1.000
_cell.length_b   1.000
_cell.length_c   1.000
_cell.angle_alpha   90.00
_cell.angle_beta   90.00
_cell.angle_gamma   90.00
#
_symmetry.space_group_name_H-M   'P 1'
#
loop_
_entity.id
_entity.type
_entity.pdbx_description
1 polymer ?
#
loop_
_entity_poly.entity_id
_entity_poly.type
_entity_poly.pdbx_seq_one_letter_code
_entity_poly.pdbx_strand_id
1 'polypeptide(L)'
;MLPRCSAHCSKHPGTMWVALPLCLLSTLLATVPTVSSVPNGRQCVSFFNVWPYHWNEKEKEKEKEKEKELLACTGAEDHCVEDYGVLTLGDVKLMKSAAGCGSFGACVKRWMVKKYAQGVVEMLSRTNCYPAPWASGGIGEP
;
A
#
# COMPACT_ATOMS: atom_id res chain seq x y z
N MET A 1 -21.68 13.43 25.81
CA MET A 1 -23.03 13.08 26.31
C MET A 1 -23.34 11.64 25.90
N LEU A 2 -23.45 10.72 26.88
CA LEU A 2 -23.98 9.32 26.85
C LEU A 2 -23.36 8.29 25.86
N PRO A 3 -23.51 6.96 26.09
CA PRO A 3 -24.25 6.27 27.16
C PRO A 3 -23.43 5.31 28.07
N ARG A 4 -24.09 4.99 29.18
CA ARG A 4 -23.75 4.02 30.22
C ARG A 4 -23.76 2.58 29.69
N CYS A 5 -22.79 1.77 30.09
CA CYS A 5 -22.96 0.32 30.20
C CYS A 5 -23.02 -0.05 31.69
N SER A 6 -24.19 -0.54 32.10
CA SER A 6 -24.49 -1.06 33.43
C SER A 6 -23.99 -2.51 33.50
N ALA A 7 -23.05 -2.80 34.40
CA ALA A 7 -22.61 -4.16 34.67
C ALA A 7 -23.15 -4.60 36.04
N HIS A 8 -24.16 -5.47 36.00
CA HIS A 8 -24.61 -6.27 37.14
C HIS A 8 -23.47 -7.25 37.49
N CYS A 9 -22.83 -7.08 38.65
CA CYS A 9 -21.97 -8.09 39.27
C CYS A 9 -22.59 -8.45 40.63
N SER A 10 -23.00 -9.71 40.80
CA SER A 10 -23.56 -10.22 42.05
C SER A 10 -22.59 -11.21 42.72
N LYS A 11 -22.42 -10.98 44.03
CA LYS A 11 -21.99 -11.86 45.14
C LYS A 11 -20.55 -12.42 45.11
N HIS A 12 -19.60 -11.82 45.84
CA HIS A 12 -19.32 -11.89 47.31
C HIS A 12 -18.51 -13.14 47.72
N PRO A 13 -17.78 -13.16 48.86
CA PRO A 13 -16.83 -12.18 49.39
C PRO A 13 -15.54 -12.85 49.92
N GLY A 14 -14.40 -12.15 49.90
CA GLY A 14 -13.19 -12.63 50.56
C GLY A 14 -11.97 -11.73 50.35
N THR A 15 -11.85 -10.72 51.21
CA THR A 15 -10.61 -10.17 51.80
C THR A 15 -9.35 -10.12 50.91
N MET A 16 -9.07 -9.00 50.22
CA MET A 16 -8.27 -7.82 50.64
C MET A 16 -6.72 -7.96 50.53
N TRP A 17 -6.18 -7.12 49.62
CA TRP A 17 -4.84 -6.51 49.54
C TRP A 17 -3.69 -7.16 48.75
N VAL A 18 -3.41 -6.48 47.63
CA VAL A 18 -2.09 -6.10 47.05
C VAL A 18 -1.34 -7.17 46.26
N ALA A 19 -1.54 -7.12 44.95
CA ALA A 19 -0.47 -6.80 44.03
C ALA A 19 -1.09 -6.22 42.76
N LEU A 20 -0.82 -4.94 42.49
CA LEU A 20 -0.87 -4.43 41.12
C LEU A 20 0.17 -5.20 40.32
N PRO A 21 -0.16 -5.98 39.28
CA PRO A 21 0.70 -5.99 38.12
C PRO A 21 0.27 -4.79 37.28
N LEU A 22 1.16 -3.80 37.22
CA LEU A 22 1.37 -3.01 36.02
C LEU A 22 1.62 -3.97 34.83
N CYS A 23 0.58 -4.64 34.34
CA CYS A 23 0.53 -5.16 32.99
C CYS A 23 -0.04 -4.02 32.15
N LEU A 24 0.81 -3.02 31.90
CA LEU A 24 1.41 -2.89 30.57
C LEU A 24 0.29 -2.80 29.52
N LEU A 25 -0.38 -1.65 29.53
CA LEU A 25 -0.73 -0.97 28.29
C LEU A 25 0.57 -0.72 27.50
N SER A 26 1.15 -1.78 26.91
CA SER A 26 1.94 -1.62 25.70
C SER A 26 0.95 -1.62 24.56
N THR A 27 0.27 -0.47 24.39
CA THR A 27 -0.24 -0.07 23.10
C THR A 27 0.91 -0.23 22.10
N LEU A 28 0.91 -1.33 21.34
CA LEU A 28 1.66 -1.42 20.09
C LEU A 28 1.13 -0.28 19.22
N LEU A 29 1.79 0.89 19.27
CA LEU A 29 1.85 1.75 18.12
C LEU A 29 2.61 0.91 17.08
N ALA A 30 1.87 0.26 16.18
CA ALA A 30 2.45 -0.25 14.95
C ALA A 30 3.12 0.94 14.27
N THR A 31 4.44 1.05 14.43
CA THR A 31 5.22 2.12 13.84
C THR A 31 5.10 1.91 12.35
N VAL A 32 4.37 2.80 11.67
CA VAL A 32 4.31 2.78 10.22
C VAL A 32 5.75 2.84 9.72
N PRO A 33 6.20 1.93 8.84
CA PRO A 33 7.59 1.92 8.40
C PRO A 33 7.96 3.32 7.87
N THR A 34 9.06 3.86 8.39
CA THR A 34 9.53 5.19 7.98
C THR A 34 9.91 5.13 6.51
N VAL A 35 9.11 5.79 5.66
CA VAL A 35 9.44 5.98 4.25
C VAL A 35 10.51 7.06 4.18
N SER A 36 11.64 6.75 3.54
CA SER A 36 12.66 7.77 3.27
C SER A 36 12.12 8.73 2.23
N SER A 37 12.27 10.04 2.46
CA SER A 37 12.00 11.07 1.45
C SER A 37 13.25 11.49 0.68
N VAL A 38 14.41 10.91 0.99
CA VAL A 38 15.70 11.27 0.38
C VAL A 38 15.82 10.60 -0.99
N PRO A 39 15.94 11.37 -2.09
CA PRO A 39 16.14 10.81 -3.43
C PRO A 39 17.41 9.98 -3.52
N ASN A 40 17.35 8.84 -4.21
CA ASN A 40 18.51 7.95 -4.41
C ASN A 40 19.16 8.07 -5.80
N GLY A 41 18.73 9.07 -6.59
CA GLY A 41 19.23 9.32 -7.95
C GLY A 41 18.59 8.47 -9.04
N ARG A 42 17.73 7.51 -8.69
CA ARG A 42 16.93 6.74 -9.65
C ARG A 42 15.60 7.42 -9.95
N GLN A 43 15.02 7.10 -11.09
CA GLN A 43 13.69 7.59 -11.48
C GLN A 43 12.85 6.51 -12.16
N CYS A 44 11.54 6.57 -11.96
CA CYS A 44 10.59 5.69 -12.61
C CYS A 44 9.43 6.47 -13.21
N VAL A 45 8.77 5.89 -14.21
CA VAL A 45 7.45 6.39 -14.63
C VAL A 45 6.45 6.08 -13.52
N SER A 46 5.67 7.09 -13.15
CA SER A 46 4.57 7.02 -12.19
C SER A 46 3.25 7.31 -12.88
N PHE A 47 2.24 6.50 -12.57
CA PHE A 47 0.85 6.74 -12.97
C PHE A 47 -0.09 5.89 -12.10
N PHE A 48 -1.35 6.31 -12.04
CA PHE A 48 -2.44 5.50 -11.46
C PHE A 48 -3.70 5.65 -12.31
N ASN A 49 -4.10 4.57 -12.97
CA ASN A 49 -5.23 4.54 -13.88
C ASN A 49 -6.26 3.51 -13.39
N VAL A 50 -7.53 3.89 -13.41
CA VAL A 50 -8.66 3.03 -13.04
C VAL A 50 -9.76 3.17 -14.07
N TRP A 51 -10.27 2.05 -14.57
CA TRP A 51 -11.31 2.03 -15.60
C TRP A 51 -12.34 0.92 -15.34
N PRO A 52 -13.57 1.04 -15.87
CA PRO A 52 -14.58 -0.03 -15.79
C PRO A 52 -14.08 -1.38 -16.34
N TYR A 53 -14.52 -2.48 -15.73
CA TYR A 53 -14.07 -3.83 -16.12
C TYR A 53 -14.35 -4.19 -17.60
N HIS A 54 -15.38 -3.61 -18.20
CA HIS A 54 -15.83 -3.90 -19.56
C HIS A 54 -15.33 -2.91 -20.63
N TRP A 55 -14.28 -2.14 -20.33
CA TRP A 55 -13.74 -1.13 -21.24
C TRP A 55 -12.96 -1.76 -22.41
N ASN A 56 -13.15 -1.24 -23.62
CA ASN A 56 -12.51 -1.73 -24.84
C ASN A 56 -11.03 -1.27 -24.92
N GLU A 57 -10.16 -2.02 -25.62
CA GLU A 57 -8.72 -1.74 -25.61
C GLU A 57 -8.34 -0.38 -26.23
N LYS A 58 -9.10 0.08 -27.24
CA LYS A 58 -8.84 1.35 -27.93
C LYS A 58 -9.00 2.56 -27.02
N GLU A 59 -9.96 2.53 -26.12
CA GLU A 59 -10.15 3.62 -25.17
C GLU A 59 -9.12 3.56 -24.02
N LYS A 60 -8.57 2.37 -23.67
CA LYS A 60 -7.49 2.24 -22.67
C LYS A 60 -6.20 2.93 -23.12
N GLU A 61 -5.85 2.82 -24.40
CA GLU A 61 -4.61 3.41 -24.92
C GLU A 61 -4.62 4.94 -24.86
N LYS A 62 -5.77 5.56 -25.16
CA LYS A 62 -5.93 7.03 -25.11
C LYS A 62 -5.81 7.60 -23.69
N GLU A 63 -6.21 6.84 -22.68
CA GLU A 63 -6.15 7.28 -21.28
C GLU A 63 -4.77 7.01 -20.66
N LYS A 64 -4.11 5.91 -21.07
CA LYS A 64 -2.76 5.54 -20.59
C LYS A 64 -1.69 6.59 -20.90
N GLU A 65 -1.92 7.46 -21.87
CA GLU A 65 -0.97 8.51 -22.27
C GLU A 65 -1.12 9.80 -21.45
N LYS A 66 -2.24 10.00 -20.73
CA LYS A 66 -2.59 11.32 -20.23
C LYS A 66 -2.00 11.72 -18.87
N GLU A 67 -1.31 10.82 -18.18
CA GLU A 67 -0.76 11.13 -16.84
C GLU A 67 0.41 10.22 -16.48
N LYS A 68 1.47 10.24 -17.32
CA LYS A 68 2.75 9.62 -16.98
C LYS A 68 3.72 10.71 -16.54
N GLU A 69 4.15 10.62 -15.29
CA GLU A 69 5.16 11.54 -14.74
C GLU A 69 6.43 10.77 -14.39
N LEU A 70 7.57 11.48 -14.34
CA LEU A 70 8.80 10.90 -13.79
C LEU A 70 8.83 11.16 -12.29
N LEU A 71 8.93 10.09 -11.51
CA LEU A 71 9.06 10.10 -10.06
C LEU A 71 10.50 9.78 -9.67
N ALA A 72 11.12 10.66 -8.87
CA ALA A 72 12.40 10.37 -8.25
C ALA A 72 12.20 9.31 -7.14
N CYS A 73 12.91 8.20 -7.25
CA CYS A 73 12.86 7.15 -6.23
C CYS A 73 13.62 7.56 -4.98
N THR A 74 13.21 7.05 -3.83
CA THR A 74 13.80 7.42 -2.55
C THR A 74 14.31 6.22 -1.76
N GLY A 75 15.30 6.46 -0.89
CA GLY A 75 15.84 5.43 0.00
C GLY A 75 16.20 4.13 -0.72
N ALA A 76 15.60 3.03 -0.28
CA ALA A 76 15.84 1.67 -0.78
C ALA A 76 15.00 1.27 -2.01
N GLU A 77 14.27 2.21 -2.62
CA GLU A 77 13.49 1.96 -3.82
C GLU A 77 14.38 2.02 -5.07
N ASP A 78 14.93 0.87 -5.44
CA ASP A 78 15.89 0.71 -6.54
C ASP A 78 15.30 0.05 -7.79
N HIS A 79 13.99 -0.22 -7.80
CA HIS A 79 13.26 -0.83 -8.91
C HIS A 79 12.05 0.00 -9.33
N CYS A 80 11.74 -0.04 -10.62
CA CYS A 80 10.44 0.37 -11.13
C CYS A 80 9.48 -0.81 -11.11
N VAL A 81 8.27 -0.57 -10.61
CA VAL A 81 7.21 -1.56 -10.50
C VAL A 81 6.01 -1.08 -11.31
N GLU A 82 5.45 -1.96 -12.12
CA GLU A 82 4.17 -1.75 -12.82
C GLU A 82 3.19 -2.86 -12.45
N ASP A 83 2.10 -2.49 -11.80
CA ASP A 83 1.06 -3.41 -11.38
C ASP A 83 -0.21 -3.25 -12.24
N TYR A 84 -0.86 -4.38 -12.50
CA TYR A 84 -2.14 -4.48 -13.17
C TYR A 84 -3.05 -5.41 -12.36
N GLY A 85 -4.30 -5.04 -12.17
CA GLY A 85 -5.21 -5.83 -11.36
C GLY A 85 -6.66 -5.39 -11.45
N VAL A 86 -7.46 -5.93 -10.53
CA VAL A 86 -8.87 -5.62 -10.36
C VAL A 86 -9.08 -5.08 -8.96
N LEU A 87 -9.68 -3.90 -8.85
CA LEU A 87 -10.20 -3.35 -7.61
C LEU A 87 -11.68 -3.74 -7.49
N THR A 88 -12.07 -4.25 -6.34
CA THR A 88 -13.45 -4.55 -5.99
C THR A 88 -13.86 -3.70 -4.80
N LEU A 89 -14.93 -2.91 -4.96
CA LEU A 89 -15.54 -2.10 -3.90
C LEU A 89 -17.03 -2.44 -3.84
N GLY A 90 -17.44 -3.24 -2.86
CA GLY A 90 -18.76 -3.87 -2.85
C GLY A 90 -18.96 -4.74 -4.09
N ASP A 91 -20.01 -4.47 -4.86
CA ASP A 91 -20.31 -5.20 -6.12
C ASP A 91 -19.66 -4.58 -7.36
N VAL A 92 -18.96 -3.44 -7.21
CA VAL A 92 -18.31 -2.74 -8.33
C VAL A 92 -16.91 -3.31 -8.56
N LYS A 93 -16.62 -3.66 -9.82
CA LYS A 93 -15.29 -4.09 -10.27
C LYS A 93 -14.69 -3.08 -11.24
N LEU A 94 -13.48 -2.65 -10.93
CA LEU A 94 -12.69 -1.73 -11.75
C LEU A 94 -11.37 -2.39 -12.08
N MET A 95 -10.91 -2.22 -13.31
CA MET A 95 -9.55 -2.55 -13.68
C MET A 95 -8.63 -1.42 -13.21
N LYS A 96 -7.43 -1.79 -12.77
CA LYS A 96 -6.41 -0.86 -12.27
C LYS A 96 -5.10 -1.13 -12.96
N SER A 97 -4.37 -0.07 -13.26
CA SER A 97 -2.94 -0.13 -13.48
C SER A 97 -2.22 1.00 -12.76
N ALA A 98 -1.09 0.69 -12.14
CA ALA A 98 -0.27 1.67 -11.45
C ALA A 98 1.20 1.40 -11.73
N ALA A 99 2.02 2.45 -11.74
CA ALA A 99 3.46 2.32 -11.77
C ALA A 99 4.13 3.28 -10.79
N GLY A 100 5.34 2.94 -10.35
CA GLY A 100 6.14 3.77 -9.47
C GLY A 100 7.43 3.10 -9.04
N CYS A 101 8.07 3.67 -8.03
CA CYS A 101 9.27 3.12 -7.41
C CYS A 101 8.92 2.04 -6.36
N GLY A 102 9.81 1.07 -6.19
CA GLY A 102 9.69 0.04 -5.16
C GLY A 102 11.04 -0.62 -4.88
N SER A 103 11.13 -1.29 -3.73
CA SER A 103 12.30 -2.12 -3.43
C SER A 103 12.20 -3.48 -4.14
N PHE A 104 13.33 -4.19 -4.24
CA PHE A 104 13.35 -5.56 -4.79
C PHE A 104 12.27 -6.49 -4.17
N GLY A 105 11.93 -6.32 -2.89
CA GLY A 105 10.88 -7.09 -2.22
C GLY A 105 9.46 -6.85 -2.75
N ALA A 106 9.21 -5.72 -3.41
CA ALA A 106 7.97 -5.45 -4.14
C ALA A 106 7.86 -6.31 -5.41
N CYS A 107 8.99 -6.74 -5.96
CA CYS A 107 9.08 -7.46 -7.24
C CYS A 107 8.92 -8.99 -7.10
N VAL A 108 8.96 -9.52 -5.87
CA VAL A 108 8.72 -10.94 -5.61
C VAL A 108 7.29 -11.29 -6.03
N LYS A 109 7.15 -12.10 -7.10
CA LYS A 109 5.88 -12.38 -7.83
C LYS A 109 4.66 -12.46 -6.89
N ARG A 110 3.76 -11.49 -7.02
CA ARG A 110 2.50 -11.38 -6.26
C ARG A 110 1.25 -11.75 -7.08
N TRP A 111 1.42 -12.60 -8.10
CA TRP A 111 0.32 -13.03 -8.97
C TRP A 111 -0.82 -13.62 -8.13
N MET A 112 -2.06 -13.16 -8.36
CA MET A 112 -3.28 -13.55 -7.63
C MET A 112 -3.29 -13.21 -6.13
N VAL A 113 -2.38 -12.38 -5.64
CA VAL A 113 -2.45 -11.89 -4.25
C VAL A 113 -3.62 -10.92 -4.10
N LYS A 114 -4.44 -11.16 -3.07
CA LYS A 114 -5.51 -10.25 -2.65
C LYS A 114 -5.00 -9.34 -1.55
N LYS A 115 -5.06 -8.03 -1.77
CA LYS A 115 -4.81 -7.02 -0.74
C LYS A 115 -6.13 -6.40 -0.31
N TYR A 116 -6.28 -6.17 0.98
CA TYR A 116 -7.48 -5.58 1.58
C TYR A 116 -7.11 -4.28 2.26
N ALA A 117 -7.75 -3.18 1.86
CA ALA A 117 -7.57 -1.88 2.50
C ALA A 117 -8.85 -1.06 2.39
N GLN A 118 -9.34 -0.52 3.51
CA GLN A 118 -10.46 0.44 3.55
C GLN A 118 -11.71 0.00 2.76
N GLY A 119 -12.07 -1.29 2.82
CA GLY A 119 -13.22 -1.84 2.09
C GLY A 119 -12.98 -2.13 0.60
N VAL A 120 -11.77 -1.88 0.10
CA VAL A 120 -11.33 -2.22 -1.25
C VAL A 120 -10.56 -3.53 -1.23
N VAL A 121 -10.92 -4.43 -2.15
CA VAL A 121 -10.16 -5.66 -2.43
C VAL A 121 -9.41 -5.47 -3.74
N GLU A 122 -8.09 -5.43 -3.68
CA GLU A 122 -7.24 -5.45 -4.86
C GLU A 122 -6.81 -6.89 -5.15
N MET A 123 -7.14 -7.39 -6.33
CA MET A 123 -6.57 -8.63 -6.87
C MET A 123 -5.51 -8.27 -7.90
N LEU A 124 -4.24 -8.53 -7.56
CA LEU A 124 -3.14 -8.35 -8.49
C LEU A 124 -3.17 -9.44 -9.55
N SER A 125 -3.28 -9.02 -10.80
CA SER A 125 -3.09 -9.90 -11.95
C SER A 125 -1.61 -9.93 -12.24
N ARG A 126 -1.04 -8.87 -12.82
CA ARG A 126 0.35 -8.85 -13.31
C ARG A 126 1.18 -7.80 -12.59
N THR A 127 2.44 -8.13 -12.33
CA THR A 127 3.47 -7.18 -11.91
C THR A 127 4.65 -7.29 -12.86
N ASN A 128 5.04 -6.19 -13.50
CA ASN A 128 6.35 -6.07 -14.14
C ASN A 128 7.27 -5.35 -13.14
N CYS A 129 8.51 -5.78 -13.05
CA CYS A 129 9.51 -5.07 -12.27
C CYS A 129 10.87 -5.16 -12.97
N TYR A 130 11.61 -4.05 -12.92
CA TYR A 130 12.94 -3.92 -13.50
C TYR A 130 13.77 -2.90 -12.69
N PRO A 131 15.11 -2.96 -12.74
CA PRO A 131 15.95 -1.98 -12.07
C PRO A 131 15.62 -0.56 -12.52
N ALA A 132 15.51 0.37 -11.57
CA ALA A 132 15.19 1.75 -11.90
C ALA A 132 16.36 2.41 -12.65
N PRO A 133 16.13 3.10 -13.78
CA PRO A 133 17.18 3.84 -14.45
C PRO A 133 17.66 5.02 -13.59
N TRP A 134 18.89 5.45 -13.83
CA TRP A 134 19.38 6.71 -13.28
C TRP A 134 18.61 7.89 -13.91
N ALA A 135 18.37 8.92 -13.11
CA ALA A 135 17.89 10.18 -13.67
C ALA A 135 18.96 10.77 -14.59
N SER A 136 18.59 11.14 -15.82
CA SER A 136 19.52 11.74 -16.78
C SER A 136 20.15 13.00 -16.18
N GLY A 137 21.47 13.00 -15.97
CA GLY A 137 22.20 14.08 -15.28
C GLY A 137 22.40 13.88 -13.77
N GLY A 138 22.12 12.70 -13.22
CA GLY A 138 22.43 12.34 -11.85
C GLY A 138 23.94 12.14 -11.62
N ILE A 139 24.46 12.67 -10.52
CA ILE A 139 25.84 12.48 -10.07
C ILE A 139 25.97 11.01 -9.62
N GLY A 140 26.45 10.13 -10.49
CA GLY A 140 26.64 8.70 -10.17
C GLY A 140 26.28 7.69 -11.26
N GLU A 141 26.30 8.08 -12.56
CA GLU A 141 26.50 7.07 -13.61
C GLU A 141 27.79 6.30 -13.30
N PRO A 142 27.77 4.95 -13.28
CA PRO A 142 28.99 4.16 -13.15
C PRO A 142 29.96 4.37 -14.32
#